data_AF-A0A2V9Y2D7-F1
#
_entry.id   AF-A0A2V9Y2D7-F1
#
_cell.length_a   1.000
_cell.length_b   1.000
_cell.length_c   1.000
_cell.angle_alpha   90.00
_cell.angle_beta   90.00
_cell.angle_gamma   90.00
#
_symmetry.space_group_name_H-M   'P 1'
#
loop_
_entity.id
_entity.type
_entity.pdbx_description
1 polymer ?
#
loop_
_entity_poly.entity_id
_entity_poly.type
_entity_poly.pdbx_seq_one_letter_code
_entity_poly.pdbx_strand_id
1 'polypeptide(L)'
;MVPEFDMPGHSTAWFVGYPELASAPGPYEIERKWGVFDPAMDPTQDKTYKFLNEFIGEMAELFPDQYFHIGGDEVNGKQWDANPKIQEFMRKREIKSNQELQAYFNKRVQEIVSKHKKTMIGWDEILSPDLPKSTVIQSWRGQESLAGAARQGYRGLLSHGYYLDLIWPAWHHYAIDPMSDDATSLSPEEEQRILGGEACMWAEFVSSENIDSRIWPRTAAIAERLWSPQQVQDVNSMYQRLEVVSRHLDWFGLTHNSSYGPMLRRIAGTNDISALRTLADVMEPVKDYAREETATVVPTSATPLNRLVDAARPESDTARRFADLVNVIVSGQANNTETKAQIRILLTRWRDNQTNLRQLLDGSFLLKEGAPIAQDLSALGAAGLRALDYLDRGERPPDPWKAEQLALIVEAKKPKSQLLLMVILPVQKLIEASAGGELPSSSN
;
A
#
# COMPACT_ATOMS: atom_id res chain seq x y z
N MET A 1 13.13 4.56 -18.65
CA MET A 1 12.50 3.34 -18.13
C MET A 1 13.59 2.45 -17.57
N VAL A 2 13.46 2.00 -16.31
CA VAL A 2 14.38 1.01 -15.74
C VAL A 2 13.66 -0.34 -15.79
N PRO A 3 14.14 -1.32 -16.57
CA PRO A 3 13.55 -2.65 -16.55
C PRO A 3 13.99 -3.39 -15.28
N GLU A 4 13.08 -4.18 -14.72
CA GLU A 4 13.37 -5.12 -13.65
C GLU A 4 13.13 -6.56 -14.11
N PHE A 5 14.12 -7.42 -13.87
CA PHE A 5 14.01 -8.86 -14.02
C PHE A 5 14.57 -9.50 -12.77
N ASP A 6 13.67 -9.79 -11.84
CA ASP A 6 14.03 -10.23 -10.50
C ASP A 6 14.68 -11.63 -10.48
N MET A 7 15.80 -11.72 -9.76
CA MET A 7 16.64 -12.88 -9.61
C MET A 7 17.51 -12.75 -8.34
N PRO A 8 17.89 -13.86 -7.69
CA PRO A 8 17.58 -15.26 -8.04
C PRO A 8 16.25 -15.76 -7.47
N GLY A 9 15.60 -14.97 -6.58
CA GLY A 9 14.25 -15.21 -6.07
C GLY A 9 13.17 -14.90 -7.11
N HIS A 10 11.90 -15.03 -6.73
CA HIS A 10 10.72 -14.69 -7.56
C HIS A 10 10.75 -15.19 -9.02
N SER A 11 11.50 -16.26 -9.27
CA SER A 11 11.84 -16.73 -10.61
C SER A 11 11.04 -17.96 -11.05
N THR A 12 9.99 -18.37 -10.31
CA THR A 12 9.22 -19.58 -10.62
C THR A 12 8.71 -19.61 -12.06
N ALA A 13 8.29 -18.46 -12.60
CA ALA A 13 7.84 -18.35 -13.98
C ALA A 13 8.92 -18.71 -15.01
N TRP A 14 10.19 -18.44 -14.70
CA TRP A 14 11.33 -18.79 -15.55
C TRP A 14 11.53 -20.29 -15.59
N PHE A 15 11.34 -20.96 -14.45
CA PHE A 15 11.55 -22.41 -14.31
C PHE A 15 10.47 -23.26 -14.99
N VAL A 16 9.33 -22.66 -15.36
CA VAL A 16 8.35 -23.33 -16.23
C VAL A 16 8.94 -23.58 -17.62
N GLY A 17 9.67 -22.60 -18.17
CA GLY A 17 10.31 -22.70 -19.48
C GLY A 17 11.73 -23.30 -19.44
N TYR A 18 12.45 -23.01 -18.36
CA TYR A 18 13.87 -23.36 -18.17
C TYR A 18 14.09 -24.01 -16.79
N PRO A 19 13.48 -25.18 -16.51
CA PRO A 19 13.55 -25.85 -15.21
C PRO A 19 14.99 -26.18 -14.80
N GLU A 20 15.91 -26.29 -15.75
CA GLU A 20 17.31 -26.56 -15.52
C GLU A 20 18.06 -25.41 -14.82
N LEU A 21 17.50 -24.19 -14.80
CA LEU A 21 18.06 -23.04 -14.10
C LEU A 21 17.77 -23.06 -12.59
N ALA A 22 16.81 -23.86 -12.14
CA ALA A 22 16.34 -23.86 -10.77
C ALA A 22 17.24 -24.66 -9.83
N SER A 23 17.15 -24.34 -8.54
CA SER A 23 17.90 -25.00 -7.46
C SER A 23 17.33 -26.36 -7.04
N ALA A 24 16.15 -26.72 -7.50
CA ALA A 24 15.49 -28.00 -7.25
C ALA A 24 14.95 -28.61 -8.56
N PRO A 25 14.63 -29.91 -8.61
CA PRO A 25 13.89 -30.46 -9.72
C PRO A 25 12.44 -29.95 -9.73
N GLY A 26 11.87 -29.78 -10.93
CA GLY A 26 10.45 -29.50 -11.12
C GLY A 26 9.54 -30.72 -10.87
N PRO A 27 8.29 -30.69 -11.35
CA PRO A 27 7.73 -29.71 -12.27
C PRO A 27 7.50 -28.33 -11.63
N TYR A 28 7.54 -27.29 -12.47
CA TYR A 28 7.20 -25.93 -12.08
C TYR A 28 5.92 -25.50 -12.80
N GLU A 29 5.10 -24.72 -12.10
CA GLU A 29 3.91 -24.09 -12.64
C GLU A 29 3.96 -22.58 -12.37
N ILE A 30 3.21 -21.80 -13.14
CA ILE A 30 3.06 -20.37 -12.87
C ILE A 30 2.38 -20.20 -11.52
N GLU A 31 3.04 -19.51 -10.59
CA GLU A 31 2.46 -19.25 -9.28
C GLU A 31 1.14 -18.48 -9.43
N ARG A 32 0.12 -19.02 -8.77
CA ARG A 32 -1.21 -18.41 -8.75
C ARG A 32 -1.53 -17.74 -7.44
N LYS A 33 -0.76 -18.03 -6.39
CA LYS A 33 -0.92 -17.45 -5.06
C LYS A 33 0.10 -16.33 -4.85
N TRP A 34 -0.03 -15.62 -3.75
CA TRP A 34 0.84 -14.51 -3.38
C TRP A 34 1.82 -14.92 -2.27
N GLY A 35 2.89 -14.14 -2.13
CA GLY A 35 3.89 -14.29 -1.08
C GLY A 35 5.24 -14.84 -1.57
N VAL A 36 6.06 -15.22 -0.60
CA VAL A 36 7.44 -15.67 -0.83
C VAL A 36 7.48 -17.16 -1.12
N PHE A 37 8.03 -17.53 -2.28
CA PHE A 37 8.14 -18.93 -2.71
C PHE A 37 9.57 -19.47 -2.57
N ASP A 38 9.68 -20.78 -2.36
CA ASP A 38 10.95 -21.48 -2.21
C ASP A 38 11.83 -21.58 -3.49
N PRO A 39 11.28 -21.61 -4.73
CA PRO A 39 12.10 -21.68 -5.94
C PRO A 39 13.05 -20.50 -6.13
N ALA A 40 14.33 -20.82 -6.31
CA ALA A 40 15.38 -19.85 -6.63
C ALA A 40 16.33 -20.38 -7.70
N MET A 41 16.96 -19.49 -8.48
CA MET A 41 17.95 -19.87 -9.50
C MET A 41 19.14 -20.57 -8.83
N ASP A 42 19.72 -21.56 -9.51
CA ASP A 42 20.94 -22.25 -9.03
C ASP A 42 22.17 -21.38 -9.37
N PRO A 43 22.84 -20.79 -8.37
CA PRO A 43 23.98 -19.90 -8.57
C PRO A 43 25.28 -20.66 -8.86
N THR A 44 25.27 -21.99 -8.79
CA THR A 44 26.48 -22.81 -8.89
C THR A 44 26.78 -23.30 -10.30
N GLN A 45 25.85 -23.08 -11.23
CA GLN A 45 25.93 -23.59 -12.60
C GLN A 45 26.30 -22.49 -13.60
N ASP A 46 27.38 -22.67 -14.37
CA ASP A 46 27.80 -21.70 -15.39
C ASP A 46 26.75 -21.50 -16.50
N LYS A 47 25.90 -22.50 -16.74
CA LYS A 47 24.80 -22.38 -17.71
C LYS A 47 23.78 -21.31 -17.30
N THR A 48 23.58 -21.07 -16.00
CA THR A 48 22.72 -20.00 -15.47
C THR A 48 23.23 -18.65 -15.95
N TYR A 49 24.52 -18.39 -15.77
CA TYR A 49 25.15 -17.13 -16.18
C TYR A 49 25.27 -16.97 -17.71
N LYS A 50 25.41 -18.07 -18.45
CA LYS A 50 25.35 -18.03 -19.91
C LYS A 50 23.98 -17.57 -20.38
N PHE A 51 22.91 -18.17 -19.84
CA PHE A 51 21.53 -17.79 -20.13
C PHE A 51 21.27 -16.32 -19.77
N LEU A 52 21.62 -15.90 -18.54
CA LEU A 52 21.47 -14.52 -18.10
C LEU A 52 22.26 -13.54 -18.97
N ASN A 53 23.45 -13.90 -19.44
CA ASN A 53 24.22 -13.03 -20.34
C ASN A 53 23.56 -12.83 -21.70
N GLU A 54 22.96 -13.88 -22.27
CA GLU A 54 22.21 -13.78 -23.54
C GLU A 54 20.94 -12.94 -23.32
N PHE A 55 20.14 -13.29 -22.31
CA PHE A 55 18.90 -12.60 -21.96
C PHE A 55 19.10 -11.11 -21.62
N ILE A 56 20.02 -10.78 -20.69
CA ILE A 56 20.29 -9.39 -20.30
C ILE A 56 20.84 -8.61 -21.51
N GLY A 57 21.59 -9.26 -22.40
CA GLY A 57 22.05 -8.63 -23.65
C GLY A 57 20.88 -8.19 -24.53
N GLU A 58 19.93 -9.08 -24.77
CA GLU A 58 18.71 -8.76 -25.54
C GLU A 58 17.88 -7.65 -24.87
N MET A 59 17.68 -7.73 -23.55
CA MET A 59 16.91 -6.71 -22.83
C MET A 59 17.64 -5.36 -22.78
N ALA A 60 18.97 -5.35 -22.69
CA ALA A 60 19.77 -4.13 -22.71
C ALA A 60 19.68 -3.37 -24.06
N GLU A 61 19.46 -4.09 -25.17
CA GLU A 61 19.19 -3.49 -26.48
C GLU A 61 17.77 -2.89 -26.55
N LEU A 62 16.79 -3.54 -25.93
CA LEU A 62 15.40 -3.06 -25.90
C LEU A 62 15.21 -1.82 -25.01
N PHE A 63 15.89 -1.77 -23.86
CA PHE A 63 15.81 -0.69 -22.89
C PHE A 63 17.09 0.16 -22.95
N PRO A 64 17.13 1.28 -23.68
CA PRO A 64 18.38 2.01 -23.94
C PRO A 64 18.92 2.76 -22.71
N ASP A 65 18.10 3.01 -21.70
CA ASP A 65 18.48 3.71 -20.47
C ASP A 65 19.62 3.01 -19.72
N GLN A 66 20.37 3.78 -18.92
CA GLN A 66 21.62 3.33 -18.31
C GLN A 66 21.45 2.27 -17.20
N TYR A 67 20.26 2.15 -16.61
CA TYR A 67 20.03 1.33 -15.42
C TYR A 67 19.31 0.03 -15.76
N PHE A 68 19.60 -1.02 -14.99
CA PHE A 68 18.96 -2.34 -15.10
C PHE A 68 18.77 -2.90 -13.69
N HIS A 69 17.52 -3.14 -13.30
CA HIS A 69 17.18 -3.67 -11.97
C HIS A 69 17.19 -5.20 -12.02
N ILE A 70 17.91 -5.83 -11.09
CA ILE A 70 18.03 -7.30 -11.00
C ILE A 70 17.15 -7.91 -9.91
N GLY A 71 16.38 -7.08 -9.20
CA GLY A 71 15.61 -7.48 -8.02
C GLY A 71 16.54 -7.90 -6.88
N GLY A 72 16.37 -9.13 -6.41
CA GLY A 72 17.21 -9.75 -5.39
C GLY A 72 16.59 -9.81 -4.00
N ASP A 73 15.29 -9.57 -3.89
CA ASP A 73 14.54 -9.61 -2.65
C ASP A 73 14.09 -11.02 -2.25
N GLU A 74 13.77 -11.19 -0.97
CA GLU A 74 13.01 -12.32 -0.40
C GLU A 74 13.55 -13.73 -0.68
N VAL A 75 14.85 -13.87 -0.96
CA VAL A 75 15.48 -15.19 -1.16
C VAL A 75 15.57 -15.96 0.16
N ASN A 76 14.63 -16.89 0.37
CA ASN A 76 14.54 -17.64 1.63
C ASN A 76 15.58 -18.76 1.81
N GLY A 77 16.28 -19.15 0.73
CA GLY A 77 17.39 -20.11 0.75
C GLY A 77 17.01 -21.59 0.90
N LYS A 78 15.74 -21.96 1.08
CA LYS A 78 15.35 -23.35 1.39
C LYS A 78 15.78 -24.36 0.32
N GLN A 79 15.66 -24.02 -0.97
CA GLN A 79 16.11 -24.91 -2.03
C GLN A 79 17.63 -24.97 -2.15
N TRP A 80 18.35 -23.91 -1.78
CA TRP A 80 19.82 -23.93 -1.71
C TRP A 80 20.30 -24.84 -0.59
N ASP A 81 19.65 -24.77 0.58
CA ASP A 81 19.93 -25.64 1.73
C ASP A 81 19.67 -27.12 1.41
N ALA A 82 18.57 -27.40 0.69
CA ALA A 82 18.17 -28.75 0.35
C ALA A 82 19.00 -29.39 -0.80
N ASN A 83 19.73 -28.60 -1.59
CA ASN A 83 20.46 -29.10 -2.77
C ASN A 83 21.91 -29.52 -2.42
N PRO A 84 22.25 -30.82 -2.49
CA PRO A 84 23.59 -31.30 -2.11
C PRO A 84 24.73 -30.74 -2.96
N LYS A 85 24.47 -30.40 -4.24
CA LYS A 85 25.49 -29.82 -5.12
C LYS A 85 25.80 -28.38 -4.72
N ILE A 86 24.77 -27.62 -4.34
CA ILE A 86 24.94 -26.25 -3.86
C ILE A 86 25.70 -26.26 -2.53
N GLN A 87 25.33 -27.13 -1.60
CA GLN A 87 26.04 -27.29 -0.33
C GLN A 87 27.52 -27.69 -0.51
N GLU A 88 27.81 -28.57 -1.48
CA GLU A 88 29.18 -28.94 -1.83
C GLU A 88 29.96 -27.78 -2.47
N PHE A 89 29.31 -26.99 -3.33
CA PHE A 89 29.90 -25.78 -3.90
C PHE A 89 30.24 -24.76 -2.82
N MET A 90 29.31 -24.52 -1.88
CA MET A 90 29.52 -23.60 -0.75
C MET A 90 30.72 -24.05 0.10
N ARG A 91 30.82 -25.34 0.45
CA ARG A 91 31.97 -25.89 1.17
C ARG A 91 33.29 -25.69 0.43
N LYS A 92 33.33 -25.99 -0.88
CA LYS A 92 34.54 -25.84 -1.70
C LYS A 92 35.00 -24.39 -1.88
N ARG A 93 34.07 -23.46 -1.83
CA ARG A 93 34.30 -22.02 -2.01
C ARG A 93 34.37 -21.25 -0.69
N GLU A 94 34.25 -21.94 0.44
CA GLU A 94 34.22 -21.36 1.79
C GLU A 94 33.09 -20.33 2.00
N ILE A 95 31.97 -20.48 1.28
CA ILE A 95 30.76 -19.68 1.43
C ILE A 95 29.98 -20.19 2.64
N LYS A 96 29.69 -19.32 3.60
CA LYS A 96 29.19 -19.71 4.93
C LYS A 96 27.69 -19.60 5.09
N SER A 97 27.00 -18.88 4.21
CA SER A 97 25.58 -18.57 4.33
C SER A 97 24.91 -18.38 2.98
N ASN A 98 23.57 -18.43 2.97
CA ASN A 98 22.78 -18.13 1.78
C ASN A 98 22.93 -16.66 1.36
N GLN A 99 23.14 -15.74 2.29
CA GLN A 99 23.43 -14.34 1.98
C GLN A 99 24.77 -14.20 1.24
N GLU A 100 25.82 -14.91 1.67
CA GLU A 100 27.10 -14.92 0.96
C GLU A 100 26.98 -15.60 -0.42
N LEU A 101 26.16 -16.64 -0.54
CA LEU A 101 25.88 -17.30 -1.82
C LEU A 101 25.12 -16.38 -2.79
N GLN A 102 24.15 -15.60 -2.28
CA GLN A 102 23.45 -14.60 -3.07
C GLN A 102 24.38 -13.46 -3.47
N ALA A 103 25.26 -12.99 -2.58
CA ALA A 103 26.29 -12.01 -2.93
C ALA A 103 27.22 -12.52 -4.05
N TYR A 104 27.59 -13.81 -4.02
CA TYR A 104 28.33 -14.46 -5.11
C TYR A 104 27.55 -14.42 -6.43
N PHE A 105 26.25 -14.73 -6.39
CA PHE A 105 25.38 -14.65 -7.57
C PHE A 105 25.28 -13.22 -8.11
N ASN A 106 24.97 -12.25 -7.25
CA ASN A 106 24.80 -10.84 -7.61
C ASN A 106 26.07 -10.27 -8.23
N LYS A 107 27.25 -10.62 -7.74
CA LYS A 107 28.53 -10.20 -8.33
C LYS A 107 28.68 -10.69 -9.78
N ARG A 108 28.36 -11.96 -10.04
CA ARG A 108 28.43 -12.51 -11.40
C ARG A 108 27.39 -11.89 -12.34
N VAL A 109 26.19 -11.60 -11.85
CA VAL A 109 25.17 -10.87 -12.61
C VAL A 109 25.61 -9.43 -12.88
N GLN A 110 26.20 -8.75 -11.89
CA GLN A 110 26.72 -7.39 -12.04
C GLN A 110 27.75 -7.30 -13.17
N GLU A 111 28.68 -8.25 -13.27
CA GLU A 111 29.67 -8.32 -14.36
C GLU A 111 28.98 -8.41 -15.73
N ILE A 112 27.90 -9.19 -15.84
CA ILE A 112 27.08 -9.32 -17.06
C ILE A 112 26.38 -7.99 -17.38
N VAL A 113 25.71 -7.38 -16.40
CA VAL A 113 25.02 -6.09 -16.56
C VAL A 113 26.00 -5.01 -17.04
N SER A 114 27.18 -4.94 -16.44
CA SER A 114 28.22 -3.99 -16.85
C SER A 114 28.87 -4.30 -18.19
N LYS A 115 29.02 -5.58 -18.56
CA LYS A 115 29.45 -5.98 -19.92
C LYS A 115 28.49 -5.43 -20.99
N HIS A 116 27.19 -5.38 -20.69
CA HIS A 116 26.16 -4.77 -21.53
C HIS A 116 25.96 -3.27 -21.32
N LYS A 117 26.96 -2.60 -20.71
CA LYS A 117 27.05 -1.15 -20.52
C LYS A 117 25.91 -0.57 -19.67
N LYS A 118 25.32 -1.38 -18.79
CA LYS A 118 24.30 -0.97 -17.82
C LYS A 118 24.89 -0.84 -16.41
N THR A 119 24.22 -0.04 -15.59
CA THR A 119 24.47 0.09 -14.16
C THR A 119 23.40 -0.71 -13.42
N MET A 120 23.85 -1.61 -12.55
CA MET A 120 22.96 -2.48 -11.78
C MET A 120 22.23 -1.70 -10.68
N ILE A 121 20.93 -1.95 -10.57
CA ILE A 121 20.11 -1.63 -9.39
C ILE A 121 19.61 -2.96 -8.80
N GLY A 122 19.43 -3.03 -7.49
CA GLY A 122 18.73 -4.13 -6.84
C GLY A 122 18.17 -3.73 -5.48
N TRP A 123 17.26 -4.55 -4.97
CA TRP A 123 16.71 -4.41 -3.63
C TRP A 123 17.81 -4.56 -2.58
N ASP A 124 17.60 -3.96 -1.41
CA ASP A 124 18.67 -3.77 -0.43
C ASP A 124 19.33 -5.05 0.12
N GLU A 125 18.73 -6.23 -0.06
CA GLU A 125 19.39 -7.52 0.17
C GLU A 125 20.64 -7.73 -0.67
N ILE A 126 20.75 -7.09 -1.84
CA ILE A 126 21.93 -7.23 -2.70
C ILE A 126 23.18 -6.54 -2.13
N LEU A 127 23.03 -5.66 -1.12
CA LEU A 127 24.11 -4.86 -0.58
C LEU A 127 25.27 -5.74 -0.08
N SER A 128 26.40 -5.65 -0.76
CA SER A 128 27.61 -6.38 -0.43
C SER A 128 28.84 -5.54 -0.76
N PRO A 129 29.90 -5.57 0.08
CA PRO A 129 31.14 -4.83 -0.17
C PRO A 129 31.85 -5.25 -1.47
N ASP A 130 31.54 -6.42 -2.00
CA ASP A 130 32.13 -6.95 -3.24
C ASP A 130 31.53 -6.35 -4.52
N LEU A 131 30.40 -5.64 -4.42
CA LEU A 131 29.78 -4.96 -5.56
C LEU A 131 30.46 -3.60 -5.81
N PRO A 132 30.61 -3.17 -7.08
CA PRO A 132 31.16 -1.87 -7.39
C PRO A 132 30.25 -0.77 -6.85
N LYS A 133 30.85 0.33 -6.40
CA LYS A 133 30.15 1.50 -5.84
C LYS A 133 29.24 2.23 -6.83
N SER A 134 29.34 1.89 -8.12
CA SER A 134 28.38 2.33 -9.14
C SER A 134 27.00 1.68 -8.99
N THR A 135 26.90 0.51 -8.33
CA THR A 135 25.62 -0.16 -8.04
C THR A 135 24.72 0.75 -7.22
N VAL A 136 23.44 0.77 -7.57
CA VAL A 136 22.41 1.51 -6.83
C VAL A 136 21.62 0.53 -5.97
N ILE A 137 21.37 0.90 -4.72
CA ILE A 137 20.62 0.08 -3.75
C ILE A 137 19.23 0.68 -3.57
N GLN A 138 18.18 -0.08 -3.88
CA GLN A 138 16.81 0.34 -3.65
C GLN A 138 16.34 -0.16 -2.28
N SER A 139 16.26 0.77 -1.31
CA SER A 139 15.86 0.46 0.05
C SER A 139 14.35 0.36 0.16
N TRP A 140 13.87 -0.84 0.45
CA TRP A 140 12.47 -1.11 0.72
C TRP A 140 12.18 -1.42 2.18
N ARG A 141 13.24 -1.70 2.97
CA ARG A 141 13.13 -2.00 4.42
C ARG A 141 13.33 -0.79 5.34
N GLY A 142 13.64 0.39 4.78
CA GLY A 142 13.61 1.66 5.52
C GLY A 142 14.84 2.54 5.36
N GLN A 143 14.80 3.69 6.03
CA GLN A 143 15.85 4.71 5.98
C GLN A 143 17.16 4.19 6.60
N GLU A 144 17.10 3.23 7.53
CA GLU A 144 18.30 2.55 8.09
C GLU A 144 19.13 1.89 6.98
N SER A 145 18.48 1.07 6.16
CA SER A 145 19.08 0.36 5.03
C SER A 145 19.64 1.34 3.99
N LEU A 146 18.88 2.39 3.68
CA LEU A 146 19.29 3.46 2.76
C LEU A 146 20.56 4.18 3.25
N ALA A 147 20.56 4.61 4.52
CA ALA A 147 21.70 5.27 5.16
C ALA A 147 22.91 4.34 5.25
N GLY A 148 22.68 3.05 5.55
CA GLY A 148 23.70 2.01 5.57
C GLY A 148 24.42 1.85 4.22
N ALA A 149 23.67 1.84 3.11
CA ALA A 149 24.23 1.81 1.76
C ALA A 149 25.04 3.09 1.44
N ALA A 150 24.51 4.26 1.79
CA ALA A 150 25.17 5.55 1.58
C ALA A 150 26.51 5.66 2.32
N ARG A 151 26.57 5.28 3.61
CA ARG A 151 27.81 5.25 4.41
C ARG A 151 28.86 4.31 3.81
N GLN A 152 28.41 3.21 3.19
CA GLN A 152 29.29 2.27 2.50
C GLN A 152 29.72 2.73 1.09
N GLY A 153 29.28 3.92 0.66
CA GLY A 153 29.68 4.54 -0.59
C GLY A 153 28.81 4.18 -1.80
N TYR A 154 27.68 3.50 -1.61
CA TYR A 154 26.72 3.21 -2.68
C TYR A 154 25.70 4.33 -2.81
N ARG A 155 25.15 4.47 -4.02
CA ARG A 155 23.97 5.32 -4.25
C ARG A 155 22.71 4.56 -3.84
N GLY A 156 21.68 5.27 -3.39
CA GLY A 156 20.44 4.63 -2.94
C GLY A 156 19.16 5.37 -3.30
N LEU A 157 18.07 4.62 -3.36
CA LEU A 157 16.70 5.09 -3.59
C LEU A 157 15.81 4.58 -2.45
N LEU A 158 14.86 5.36 -1.97
CA LEU A 158 13.87 4.91 -0.98
C LEU A 158 12.55 4.48 -1.64
N SER A 159 12.11 3.26 -1.39
CA SER A 159 10.74 2.81 -1.67
C SER A 159 9.94 2.51 -0.40
N HIS A 160 10.61 2.28 0.73
CA HIS A 160 9.93 2.11 2.02
C HIS A 160 8.99 3.28 2.33
N GLY A 161 7.76 2.97 2.77
CA GLY A 161 6.73 3.98 3.03
C GLY A 161 6.03 4.52 1.77
N TYR A 162 6.45 4.15 0.56
CA TYR A 162 5.79 4.50 -0.71
C TYR A 162 5.08 3.32 -1.40
N TYR A 163 4.64 2.34 -0.61
CA TYR A 163 3.91 1.16 -1.07
C TYR A 163 2.41 1.48 -1.22
N LEU A 164 1.98 1.70 -2.45
CA LEU A 164 0.61 2.13 -2.76
C LEU A 164 -0.40 1.00 -2.60
N ASP A 165 0.02 -0.24 -2.87
CA ASP A 165 -0.74 -1.48 -2.73
C ASP A 165 -1.23 -1.74 -1.30
N LEU A 166 -0.53 -1.25 -0.27
CA LEU A 166 -0.90 -1.41 1.14
C LEU A 166 -2.05 -0.47 1.59
N ILE A 167 -2.62 0.31 0.66
CA ILE A 167 -3.85 1.09 0.84
C ILE A 167 -3.74 2.19 1.93
N TRP A 168 -2.53 2.62 2.29
CA TRP A 168 -2.36 3.76 3.21
C TRP A 168 -2.81 5.10 2.56
N PRO A 169 -3.28 6.07 3.36
CA PRO A 169 -3.79 7.35 2.86
C PRO A 169 -2.65 8.25 2.34
N ALA A 170 -2.99 9.27 1.56
CA ALA A 170 -2.01 10.16 0.94
C ALA A 170 -1.09 10.86 1.96
N TRP A 171 -1.62 11.26 3.12
CA TRP A 171 -0.81 11.90 4.17
C TRP A 171 0.31 11.01 4.68
N HIS A 172 0.08 9.69 4.75
CA HIS A 172 1.07 8.74 5.23
C HIS A 172 2.29 8.78 4.32
N HIS A 173 2.09 8.59 3.02
CA HIS A 173 3.16 8.66 2.04
C HIS A 173 3.80 10.06 1.96
N TYR A 174 2.99 11.12 2.07
CA TYR A 174 3.50 12.50 2.05
C TYR A 174 4.46 12.82 3.22
N ALA A 175 4.30 12.14 4.35
CA ALA A 175 5.14 12.31 5.54
C ALA A 175 6.48 11.57 5.45
N ILE A 176 6.62 10.60 4.56
CA ILE A 176 7.85 9.83 4.39
C ILE A 176 8.89 10.67 3.65
N ASP A 177 10.07 10.86 4.23
CA ASP A 177 11.15 11.61 3.61
C ASP A 177 12.41 10.72 3.46
N PRO A 178 13.01 10.61 2.27
CA PRO A 178 14.25 9.83 2.10
C PRO A 178 15.41 10.29 3.00
N MET A 179 15.37 11.54 3.48
CA MET A 179 16.37 12.14 4.35
C MET A 179 15.94 12.16 5.84
N SER A 180 14.93 11.39 6.24
CA SER A 180 14.47 11.26 7.63
C SER A 180 15.13 10.10 8.39
N ASP A 181 14.84 10.01 9.69
CA ASP A 181 15.31 8.96 10.59
C ASP A 181 16.84 8.75 10.52
N ASP A 182 17.34 7.54 10.30
CA ASP A 182 18.77 7.26 10.25
C ASP A 182 19.51 8.05 9.15
N ALA A 183 18.80 8.48 8.10
CA ALA A 183 19.37 9.29 7.04
C ALA A 183 19.67 10.74 7.49
N THR A 184 19.13 11.22 8.61
CA THR A 184 19.46 12.56 9.14
C THR A 184 20.88 12.65 9.69
N SER A 185 21.54 11.51 9.89
CA SER A 185 22.89 11.43 10.45
C SER A 185 23.99 11.30 9.39
N LEU A 186 23.62 11.33 8.10
CA LEU A 186 24.56 11.26 6.99
C LEU A 186 25.42 12.52 6.91
N SER A 187 26.69 12.37 6.52
CA SER A 187 27.53 13.53 6.16
C SER A 187 27.07 14.15 4.84
N PRO A 188 27.38 15.43 4.55
CA PRO A 188 27.01 16.05 3.27
C PRO A 188 27.45 15.26 2.02
N GLU A 189 28.58 14.54 2.08
CA GLU A 189 29.05 13.67 1.00
C GLU A 189 28.25 12.37 0.89
N GLU A 190 27.74 11.86 2.01
CA GLU A 190 26.86 10.69 2.06
C GLU A 190 25.44 11.04 1.61
N GLU A 191 24.93 12.21 1.96
CA GLU A 191 23.62 12.71 1.51
C GLU A 191 23.54 12.79 -0.03
N GLN A 192 24.62 13.18 -0.70
CA GLN A 192 24.70 13.21 -2.18
C GLN A 192 24.52 11.84 -2.85
N ARG A 193 24.56 10.75 -2.08
CA ARG A 193 24.33 9.40 -2.59
C ARG A 193 22.86 9.01 -2.57
N ILE A 194 22.01 9.77 -1.90
CA ILE A 194 20.56 9.56 -1.91
C ILE A 194 19.99 10.16 -3.19
N LEU A 195 19.53 9.31 -4.10
CA LEU A 195 19.04 9.70 -5.41
C LEU A 195 17.59 10.19 -5.39
N GLY A 196 16.84 9.85 -4.33
CA GLY A 196 15.42 10.14 -4.19
C GLY A 196 14.64 8.92 -3.71
N GLY A 197 13.45 8.72 -4.25
CA GLY A 197 12.61 7.58 -3.95
C GLY A 197 11.69 7.18 -5.10
N GLU A 198 10.99 6.06 -4.93
CA GLU A 198 10.11 5.49 -5.93
C GLU A 198 8.86 4.90 -5.27
N ALA A 199 7.68 5.26 -5.79
CA ALA A 199 6.44 4.66 -5.36
C ALA A 199 6.24 3.29 -6.02
N CYS A 200 5.98 2.28 -5.20
CA CYS A 200 5.77 0.90 -5.64
C CYS A 200 4.27 0.60 -5.68
N MET A 201 3.84 -0.09 -6.74
CA MET A 201 2.46 -0.52 -6.94
C MET A 201 2.46 -2.01 -7.28
N TRP A 202 2.56 -2.84 -6.25
CA TRP A 202 2.40 -4.28 -6.37
C TRP A 202 0.95 -4.63 -6.77
N ALA A 203 0.76 -5.73 -7.51
CA ALA A 203 -0.45 -5.95 -8.30
C ALA A 203 -1.30 -7.18 -7.89
N GLU A 204 -1.07 -7.75 -6.71
CA GLU A 204 -1.77 -8.94 -6.17
C GLU A 204 -3.29 -8.74 -6.14
N PHE A 205 -3.74 -7.53 -5.80
CA PHE A 205 -5.15 -7.16 -5.72
C PHE A 205 -5.52 -6.00 -6.65
N VAL A 206 -4.88 -5.98 -7.81
CA VAL A 206 -5.07 -4.94 -8.83
C VAL A 206 -5.57 -5.53 -10.15
N SER A 207 -6.53 -4.86 -10.75
CA SER A 207 -7.02 -5.13 -12.11
C SER A 207 -6.91 -3.88 -12.97
N SER A 208 -7.07 -4.04 -14.28
CA SER A 208 -7.10 -2.92 -15.21
C SER A 208 -8.18 -1.87 -14.88
N GLU A 209 -9.24 -2.25 -14.17
CA GLU A 209 -10.32 -1.33 -13.82
C GLU A 209 -10.01 -0.51 -12.56
N ASN A 210 -9.17 -1.03 -11.68
CA ASN A 210 -8.98 -0.48 -10.35
C ASN A 210 -7.56 0.09 -10.13
N ILE A 211 -6.62 -0.16 -11.05
CA ILE A 211 -5.22 0.26 -10.98
C ILE A 211 -5.05 1.77 -10.78
N ASP A 212 -5.75 2.58 -11.56
CA ASP A 212 -5.63 4.04 -11.46
C ASP A 212 -6.11 4.51 -10.08
N SER A 213 -7.15 3.90 -9.53
CA SER A 213 -7.65 4.28 -8.20
C SER A 213 -6.70 3.87 -7.07
N ARG A 214 -5.76 2.95 -7.32
CA ARG A 214 -4.71 2.62 -6.35
C ARG A 214 -3.53 3.56 -6.53
N ILE A 215 -3.13 3.87 -7.76
CA ILE A 215 -2.00 4.78 -8.00
C ILE A 215 -2.37 6.23 -7.62
N TRP A 216 -3.48 6.72 -8.17
CA TRP A 216 -3.86 8.13 -8.08
C TRP A 216 -5.01 8.38 -7.09
N PRO A 217 -4.99 9.53 -6.39
CA PRO A 217 -4.04 10.63 -6.50
C PRO A 217 -2.83 10.51 -5.55
N ARG A 218 -2.71 9.44 -4.75
CA ARG A 218 -1.68 9.31 -3.70
C ARG A 218 -0.25 9.46 -4.24
N THR A 219 0.04 8.95 -5.43
CA THR A 219 1.35 9.16 -6.09
C THR A 219 1.67 10.63 -6.35
N ALA A 220 0.67 11.50 -6.53
CA ALA A 220 0.94 12.94 -6.67
C ALA A 220 1.43 13.59 -5.36
N ALA A 221 0.98 13.08 -4.20
CA ALA A 221 1.53 13.51 -2.92
C ALA A 221 2.98 13.03 -2.74
N ILE A 222 3.29 11.80 -3.17
CA ILE A 222 4.67 11.29 -3.20
C ILE A 222 5.53 12.13 -4.15
N ALA A 223 5.01 12.47 -5.33
CA ALA A 223 5.72 13.31 -6.29
C ALA A 223 6.06 14.69 -5.70
N GLU A 224 5.17 15.27 -4.88
CA GLU A 224 5.48 16.52 -4.19
C GLU A 224 6.63 16.35 -3.19
N ARG A 225 6.61 15.29 -2.38
CA ARG A 225 7.67 14.98 -1.43
C ARG A 225 9.03 14.78 -2.11
N LEU A 226 9.05 14.16 -3.29
CA LEU A 226 10.27 13.89 -4.05
C LEU A 226 10.75 15.08 -4.91
N TRP A 227 9.96 16.15 -5.02
CA TRP A 227 10.27 17.32 -5.84
C TRP A 227 10.45 18.61 -5.05
N SER A 228 9.59 18.85 -4.06
CA SER A 228 9.52 20.10 -3.32
C SER A 228 10.58 20.19 -2.23
N PRO A 229 10.89 21.41 -1.75
CA PRO A 229 11.77 21.57 -0.61
C PRO A 229 11.28 20.78 0.62
N GLN A 230 12.22 20.23 1.39
CA GLN A 230 11.95 19.34 2.53
C GLN A 230 10.93 19.91 3.54
N GLN A 231 10.96 21.22 3.76
CA GLN A 231 10.07 21.94 4.68
C GLN A 231 8.60 22.02 4.24
N VAL A 232 8.28 21.63 3.00
CA VAL A 232 6.90 21.54 2.52
C VAL A 232 6.28 20.27 3.10
N GLN A 233 5.60 20.42 4.25
CA GLN A 233 5.08 19.30 5.05
C GLN A 233 3.64 19.53 5.56
N ASP A 234 2.99 20.62 5.16
CA ASP A 234 1.62 20.91 5.59
C ASP A 234 0.63 19.97 4.88
N VAL A 235 0.15 18.98 5.63
CA VAL A 235 -0.81 17.96 5.17
C VAL A 235 -2.15 18.57 4.73
N ASN A 236 -2.65 19.60 5.43
CA ASN A 236 -3.92 20.22 5.08
C ASN A 236 -3.81 20.99 3.76
N SER A 237 -2.73 21.74 3.58
CA SER A 237 -2.40 22.42 2.33
C SER A 237 -2.20 21.42 1.18
N MET A 238 -1.53 20.29 1.45
CA MET A 238 -1.36 19.20 0.48
C MET A 238 -2.71 18.68 0.00
N TYR A 239 -3.65 18.32 0.89
CA TYR A 239 -4.96 17.81 0.49
C TYR A 239 -5.79 18.80 -0.33
N GLN A 240 -5.74 20.10 0.01
CA GLN A 240 -6.44 21.14 -0.76
C GLN A 240 -5.94 21.19 -2.21
N ARG A 241 -4.62 21.10 -2.41
CA ARG A 241 -4.02 21.08 -3.76
C ARG A 241 -4.22 19.74 -4.44
N LEU A 242 -4.16 18.63 -3.70
CA LEU A 242 -4.36 17.27 -4.21
C LEU A 242 -5.76 17.09 -4.82
N GLU A 243 -6.80 17.71 -4.26
CA GLU A 243 -8.15 17.69 -4.83
C GLU A 243 -8.21 18.33 -6.22
N VAL A 244 -7.45 19.41 -6.45
CA VAL A 244 -7.35 20.06 -7.77
C VAL A 244 -6.55 19.18 -8.72
N VAL A 245 -5.40 18.66 -8.28
CA VAL A 245 -4.55 17.77 -9.08
C VAL A 245 -5.32 16.51 -9.49
N SER A 246 -6.03 15.86 -8.57
CA SER A 246 -6.85 14.67 -8.84
C SER A 246 -7.88 14.90 -9.94
N ARG A 247 -8.54 16.06 -9.96
CA ARG A 247 -9.48 16.40 -11.04
C ARG A 247 -8.78 16.69 -12.36
N HIS A 248 -7.57 17.25 -12.33
CA HIS A 248 -6.78 17.46 -13.55
C HIS A 248 -6.31 16.13 -14.15
N LEU A 249 -5.99 15.14 -13.32
CA LEU A 249 -5.59 13.81 -13.75
C LEU A 249 -6.67 13.10 -14.59
N ASP A 250 -7.95 13.34 -14.32
CA ASP A 250 -9.06 12.80 -15.12
C ASP A 250 -8.96 13.22 -16.61
N TRP A 251 -8.44 14.42 -16.90
CA TRP A 251 -8.31 14.92 -18.28
C TRP A 251 -7.23 14.19 -19.09
N PHE A 252 -6.29 13.51 -18.42
CA PHE A 252 -5.28 12.68 -19.07
C PHE A 252 -5.77 11.25 -19.32
N GLY A 253 -7.03 10.95 -19.01
CA GLY A 253 -7.64 9.63 -19.22
C GLY A 253 -7.46 8.68 -18.05
N LEU A 254 -6.89 9.13 -16.93
CA LEU A 254 -6.84 8.34 -15.70
C LEU A 254 -8.25 8.11 -15.15
N THR A 255 -8.47 6.92 -14.61
CA THR A 255 -9.79 6.42 -14.24
C THR A 255 -10.03 6.32 -12.74
N HIS A 256 -9.14 6.87 -11.90
CA HIS A 256 -9.26 6.83 -10.43
C HIS A 256 -10.58 7.42 -9.92
N ASN A 257 -11.12 8.44 -10.59
CA ASN A 257 -12.46 8.95 -10.28
C ASN A 257 -13.57 8.30 -11.11
N SER A 258 -13.33 8.09 -12.41
CA SER A 258 -14.37 7.72 -13.37
C SER A 258 -14.77 6.24 -13.35
N SER A 259 -13.87 5.34 -12.92
CA SER A 259 -14.13 3.89 -12.76
C SER A 259 -15.06 3.58 -11.59
N TYR A 260 -15.05 4.42 -10.54
CA TYR A 260 -15.77 4.20 -9.29
C TYR A 260 -17.29 4.00 -9.48
N GLY A 261 -17.94 4.90 -10.24
CA GLY A 261 -19.37 4.81 -10.52
C GLY A 261 -19.77 3.53 -11.28
N PRO A 262 -19.13 3.20 -12.43
CA PRO A 262 -19.29 1.93 -13.13
C PRO A 262 -19.12 0.70 -12.24
N MET A 263 -18.07 0.65 -11.41
CA MET A 263 -17.86 -0.48 -10.49
C MET A 263 -19.03 -0.63 -9.50
N LEU A 264 -19.47 0.47 -8.87
CA LEU A 264 -20.61 0.44 -7.96
C LEU A 264 -21.91 0.03 -8.66
N ARG A 265 -22.17 0.48 -9.90
CA ARG A 265 -23.36 0.06 -10.67
C ARG A 265 -23.35 -1.43 -10.97
N ARG A 266 -22.19 -1.98 -11.35
CA ARG A 266 -22.03 -3.42 -11.58
C ARG A 266 -22.26 -4.23 -10.31
N ILE A 267 -21.71 -3.78 -9.19
CA ILE A 267 -21.92 -4.41 -7.88
C ILE A 267 -23.40 -4.35 -7.48
N ALA A 268 -24.07 -3.21 -7.69
CA ALA A 268 -25.47 -3.02 -7.33
C ALA A 268 -26.46 -3.70 -8.28
N GLY A 269 -26.08 -3.97 -9.53
CA GLY A 269 -26.99 -4.46 -10.57
C GLY A 269 -28.03 -3.43 -11.03
N THR A 270 -27.82 -2.14 -10.74
CA THR A 270 -28.73 -1.04 -11.09
C THR A 270 -27.98 0.26 -11.33
N ASN A 271 -28.62 1.21 -12.01
CA ASN A 271 -28.08 2.56 -12.22
C ASN A 271 -28.25 3.47 -10.99
N ASP A 272 -29.27 3.23 -10.16
CA ASP A 272 -29.44 3.98 -8.91
C ASP A 272 -28.53 3.40 -7.82
N ILE A 273 -27.35 4.01 -7.70
CA ILE A 273 -26.34 3.64 -6.71
C ILE A 273 -26.24 4.67 -5.57
N SER A 274 -27.23 5.56 -5.42
CA SER A 274 -27.14 6.67 -4.44
C SER A 274 -26.92 6.17 -3.00
N ALA A 275 -27.67 5.15 -2.59
CA ALA A 275 -27.54 4.54 -1.28
C ALA A 275 -26.23 3.76 -1.10
N LEU A 276 -25.81 3.01 -2.13
CA LEU A 276 -24.54 2.28 -2.10
C LEU A 276 -23.35 3.25 -2.05
N ARG A 277 -23.38 4.32 -2.82
CA ARG A 277 -22.35 5.35 -2.83
C ARG A 277 -22.24 6.05 -1.48
N THR A 278 -23.37 6.34 -0.83
CA THR A 278 -23.38 6.89 0.54
C THR A 278 -22.63 6.01 1.54
N LEU A 279 -22.72 4.69 1.37
CA LEU A 279 -21.97 3.72 2.18
C LEU A 279 -20.49 3.66 1.77
N ALA A 280 -20.22 3.48 0.47
CA ALA A 280 -18.87 3.28 -0.06
C ALA A 280 -17.98 4.52 0.11
N ASP A 281 -18.55 5.72 0.08
CA ASP A 281 -17.81 6.98 0.22
C ASP A 281 -17.20 7.18 1.62
N VAL A 282 -17.58 6.39 2.62
CA VAL A 282 -17.03 6.42 3.99
C VAL A 282 -16.25 5.16 4.36
N MET A 283 -15.91 4.34 3.36
CA MET A 283 -15.18 3.09 3.52
C MET A 283 -13.82 3.13 2.87
N GLU A 284 -12.94 2.30 3.41
CA GLU A 284 -11.66 1.99 2.80
C GLU A 284 -11.43 0.47 2.86
N PRO A 285 -10.65 -0.11 1.94
CA PRO A 285 -10.10 -1.44 2.12
C PRO A 285 -9.26 -1.51 3.41
N VAL A 286 -9.20 -2.70 4.01
CA VAL A 286 -8.19 -3.02 5.03
C VAL A 286 -6.78 -2.75 4.49
N LYS A 287 -5.89 -2.36 5.41
CA LYS A 287 -4.51 -1.95 5.10
C LYS A 287 -3.56 -3.15 5.14
N ASP A 288 -2.37 -2.93 4.60
CA ASP A 288 -1.29 -3.90 4.58
C ASP A 288 -1.75 -5.26 3.97
N TYR A 289 -1.22 -6.34 4.51
CA TYR A 289 -1.53 -7.71 4.09
C TYR A 289 -2.83 -8.26 4.67
N ALA A 290 -3.56 -7.48 5.48
CA ALA A 290 -4.79 -7.92 6.13
C ALA A 290 -5.86 -8.36 5.13
N ARG A 291 -5.81 -7.84 3.90
CA ARG A 291 -6.70 -8.28 2.83
C ARG A 291 -6.51 -9.77 2.51
N GLU A 292 -5.28 -10.25 2.41
CA GLU A 292 -5.01 -11.68 2.19
C GLU A 292 -5.32 -12.50 3.44
N GLU A 293 -4.83 -12.05 4.61
CA GLU A 293 -4.96 -12.77 5.89
C GLU A 293 -6.42 -13.03 6.31
N THR A 294 -7.33 -12.12 5.95
CA THR A 294 -8.75 -12.21 6.31
C THR A 294 -9.63 -12.76 5.19
N ALA A 295 -9.05 -13.18 4.06
CA ALA A 295 -9.80 -13.73 2.95
C ALA A 295 -10.43 -15.08 3.35
N THR A 296 -11.72 -15.25 3.07
CA THR A 296 -12.44 -16.51 3.35
C THR A 296 -12.01 -17.65 2.42
N VAL A 297 -11.45 -17.30 1.27
CA VAL A 297 -10.87 -18.21 0.29
C VAL A 297 -9.51 -17.62 -0.10
N VAL A 298 -8.48 -18.47 -0.15
CA VAL A 298 -7.13 -18.06 -0.55
C VAL A 298 -7.19 -17.36 -1.91
N PRO A 299 -6.83 -16.07 -2.01
CA PRO A 299 -6.86 -15.35 -3.25
C PRO A 299 -5.79 -15.87 -4.21
N THR A 300 -6.03 -15.67 -5.50
CA THR A 300 -5.13 -16.06 -6.57
C THR A 300 -5.14 -15.03 -7.69
N SER A 301 -4.20 -15.12 -8.64
CA SER A 301 -4.21 -14.29 -9.86
C SER A 301 -5.45 -14.46 -10.73
N ALA A 302 -6.28 -15.49 -10.49
CA ALA A 302 -7.57 -15.70 -11.15
C ALA A 302 -8.76 -15.18 -10.33
N THR A 303 -8.55 -14.66 -9.12
CA THR A 303 -9.62 -14.17 -8.26
C THR A 303 -10.28 -12.94 -8.88
N PRO A 304 -11.61 -12.94 -9.05
CA PRO A 304 -12.31 -11.78 -9.61
C PRO A 304 -12.27 -10.61 -8.62
N LEU A 305 -11.76 -9.47 -9.08
CA LEU A 305 -11.68 -8.22 -8.32
C LEU A 305 -12.92 -7.35 -8.59
N ASN A 306 -14.08 -7.85 -8.20
CA ASN A 306 -15.39 -7.25 -8.50
C ASN A 306 -16.30 -7.03 -7.27
N ARG A 307 -15.74 -7.06 -6.06
CA ARG A 307 -16.43 -6.88 -4.78
C ARG A 307 -16.40 -5.43 -4.31
N LEU A 308 -17.07 -5.14 -3.20
CA LEU A 308 -17.10 -3.77 -2.66
C LEU A 308 -15.70 -3.29 -2.24
N VAL A 309 -14.86 -4.18 -1.70
CA VAL A 309 -13.44 -3.89 -1.40
C VAL A 309 -12.61 -3.52 -2.64
N ASP A 310 -12.99 -4.00 -3.82
CA ASP A 310 -12.32 -3.65 -5.07
C ASP A 310 -12.73 -2.26 -5.57
N ALA A 311 -13.99 -1.89 -5.37
CA ALA A 311 -14.50 -0.57 -5.74
C ALA A 311 -14.14 0.51 -4.69
N ALA A 312 -13.95 0.14 -3.43
CA ALA A 312 -13.59 1.06 -2.37
C ALA A 312 -12.27 1.76 -2.68
N ARG A 313 -12.24 3.07 -2.44
CA ARG A 313 -11.06 3.90 -2.66
C ARG A 313 -10.04 3.66 -1.54
N PRO A 314 -8.73 3.81 -1.80
CA PRO A 314 -7.74 3.64 -0.75
C PRO A 314 -7.91 4.62 0.42
N GLU A 315 -8.48 5.80 0.13
CA GLU A 315 -8.76 6.85 1.08
C GLU A 315 -10.17 7.45 0.86
N SER A 316 -10.88 7.71 1.97
CA SER A 316 -12.21 8.33 1.99
C SER A 316 -12.13 9.85 2.24
N ASP A 317 -12.29 10.64 1.17
CA ASP A 317 -12.43 12.10 1.29
C ASP A 317 -13.62 12.53 2.15
N THR A 318 -14.74 11.79 2.08
CA THR A 318 -15.94 12.09 2.87
C THR A 318 -15.68 11.89 4.37
N ALA A 319 -15.02 10.79 4.75
CA ALA A 319 -14.68 10.54 6.15
C ALA A 319 -13.64 11.53 6.67
N ARG A 320 -12.62 11.88 5.86
CA ARG A 320 -11.62 12.90 6.22
C ARG A 320 -12.26 14.26 6.46
N ARG A 321 -13.09 14.75 5.53
CA ARG A 321 -13.82 16.02 5.70
C ARG A 321 -14.76 16.00 6.91
N PHE A 322 -15.39 14.85 7.18
CA PHE A 322 -16.20 14.69 8.39
C PHE A 322 -15.34 14.78 9.66
N ALA A 323 -14.16 14.16 9.67
CA ALA A 323 -13.20 14.28 10.76
C ALA A 323 -12.79 15.74 11.01
N ASP A 324 -12.54 16.51 9.95
CA ASP A 324 -12.21 17.94 10.04
C ASP A 324 -13.34 18.74 10.70
N LEU A 325 -14.59 18.51 10.29
CA LEU A 325 -15.76 19.15 10.90
C LEU A 325 -15.89 18.81 12.39
N VAL A 326 -15.68 17.53 12.75
CA VAL A 326 -15.72 17.11 14.16
C VAL A 326 -14.60 17.76 14.97
N ASN A 327 -13.38 17.82 14.43
CA ASN A 327 -12.25 18.44 15.11
C ASN A 327 -12.49 19.93 15.42
N VAL A 328 -13.23 20.66 14.56
CA VAL A 328 -13.66 22.05 14.84
C VAL A 328 -14.59 22.12 16.06
N ILE A 329 -15.56 21.22 16.17
CA ILE A 329 -16.47 21.18 17.34
C ILE A 329 -15.70 20.90 18.62
N VAL A 330 -14.79 19.94 18.56
CA VAL A 330 -14.06 19.42 19.70
C VAL A 330 -12.97 20.38 20.19
N SER A 331 -12.38 21.19 19.30
CA SER A 331 -11.34 22.17 19.66
C SER A 331 -11.89 23.44 20.33
N GLY A 332 -13.22 23.62 20.36
CA GLY A 332 -13.85 24.80 20.95
C GLY A 332 -13.65 26.09 20.14
N GLN A 333 -13.15 26.02 18.91
CA GLN A 333 -12.91 27.17 18.05
C GLN A 333 -14.18 27.53 17.25
N ALA A 334 -14.74 28.72 17.49
CA ALA A 334 -15.82 29.40 16.74
C ALA A 334 -17.29 28.96 16.96
N ASN A 335 -18.21 29.76 16.40
CA ASN A 335 -19.68 29.60 16.50
C ASN A 335 -20.11 28.30 15.80
N ASN A 336 -20.20 27.23 16.58
CA ASN A 336 -20.39 25.84 16.15
C ASN A 336 -21.70 25.52 15.44
N THR A 337 -22.61 26.48 15.25
CA THR A 337 -23.97 26.22 14.76
C THR A 337 -23.97 25.66 13.32
N GLU A 338 -23.21 26.27 12.41
CA GLU A 338 -23.15 25.83 11.01
C GLU A 338 -22.43 24.48 10.87
N THR A 339 -21.27 24.32 11.52
CA THR A 339 -20.53 23.06 11.54
C THR A 339 -21.37 21.91 12.10
N LYS A 340 -22.07 22.13 13.23
CA LYS A 340 -22.99 21.12 13.79
C LYS A 340 -24.12 20.79 12.81
N ALA A 341 -24.68 21.77 12.09
CA ALA A 341 -25.71 21.50 11.08
C ALA A 341 -25.17 20.62 9.94
N GLN A 342 -23.95 20.87 9.45
CA GLN A 342 -23.32 20.03 8.42
C GLN A 342 -23.08 18.59 8.92
N ILE A 343 -22.56 18.44 10.14
CA ILE A 343 -22.36 17.12 10.77
C ILE A 343 -23.71 16.40 10.91
N ARG A 344 -24.77 17.08 11.36
CA ARG A 344 -26.12 16.49 11.47
C ARG A 344 -26.66 16.01 10.12
N ILE A 345 -26.44 16.75 9.03
CA ILE A 345 -26.85 16.33 7.68
C ILE A 345 -26.17 15.02 7.28
N LEU A 346 -24.86 14.91 7.50
CA LEU A 346 -24.09 13.70 7.19
C LEU A 346 -24.54 12.50 8.03
N LEU A 347 -24.62 12.68 9.35
CA LEU A 347 -25.05 11.62 10.27
C LEU A 347 -26.49 11.16 10.02
N THR A 348 -27.40 12.09 9.71
CA THR A 348 -28.79 11.78 9.35
C THR A 348 -28.84 10.96 8.07
N ARG A 349 -28.08 11.39 7.05
CA ARG A 349 -27.96 10.64 5.80
C ARG A 349 -27.49 9.21 6.05
N TRP A 350 -26.45 9.02 6.87
CA TRP A 350 -25.91 7.70 7.19
C TRP A 350 -26.87 6.83 8.00
N ARG A 351 -27.51 7.39 9.03
CA ARG A 351 -28.55 6.73 9.83
C ARG A 351 -29.67 6.20 8.93
N ASP A 352 -30.19 7.06 8.07
CA ASP A 352 -31.38 6.77 7.26
C ASP A 352 -31.06 5.96 5.99
N ASN A 353 -29.78 5.90 5.59
CA ASN A 353 -29.33 5.20 4.38
C ASN A 353 -29.65 3.69 4.41
N GLN A 354 -29.67 3.07 5.59
CA GLN A 354 -29.89 1.62 5.73
C GLN A 354 -31.20 1.18 5.06
N THR A 355 -32.27 1.98 5.19
CA THR A 355 -33.57 1.68 4.58
C THR A 355 -33.49 1.62 3.06
N ASN A 356 -32.82 2.60 2.45
CA ASN A 356 -32.66 2.68 0.99
C ASN A 356 -31.68 1.61 0.48
N LEU A 357 -30.65 1.31 1.26
CA LEU A 357 -29.64 0.34 0.90
C LEU A 357 -30.17 -1.10 0.99
N ARG A 358 -31.15 -1.40 1.86
CA ARG A 358 -31.72 -2.73 2.02
C ARG A 358 -32.20 -3.34 0.71
N GLN A 359 -32.86 -2.55 -0.13
CA GLN A 359 -33.33 -3.01 -1.44
C GLN A 359 -32.17 -3.42 -2.36
N LEU A 360 -31.05 -2.69 -2.32
CA LEU A 360 -29.85 -3.02 -3.09
C LEU A 360 -29.14 -4.27 -2.52
N LEU A 361 -29.05 -4.40 -1.20
CA LEU A 361 -28.46 -5.55 -0.51
C LEU A 361 -29.23 -6.85 -0.83
N ASP A 362 -30.56 -6.78 -0.87
CA ASP A 362 -31.42 -7.91 -1.20
C ASP A 362 -31.37 -8.27 -2.69
N GLY A 363 -31.15 -7.27 -3.56
CA GLY A 363 -31.16 -7.41 -5.01
C GLY A 363 -29.84 -7.87 -5.65
N SER A 364 -28.71 -7.77 -4.95
CA SER A 364 -27.40 -8.19 -5.48
C SER A 364 -26.66 -9.13 -4.54
N PHE A 365 -26.25 -10.28 -5.07
CA PHE A 365 -25.41 -11.24 -4.34
C PHE A 365 -24.10 -10.63 -3.84
N LEU A 366 -23.46 -9.77 -4.65
CA LEU A 366 -22.20 -9.12 -4.32
C LEU A 366 -22.35 -8.11 -3.18
N LEU A 367 -23.56 -7.61 -2.93
CA LEU A 367 -23.82 -6.64 -1.88
C LEU A 367 -24.17 -7.25 -0.53
N LYS A 368 -24.47 -8.56 -0.46
CA LYS A 368 -24.82 -9.22 0.81
C LYS A 368 -23.75 -9.06 1.88
N GLU A 369 -22.48 -9.04 1.48
CA GLU A 369 -21.34 -8.84 2.37
C GLU A 369 -21.28 -7.43 3.00
N GLY A 370 -22.00 -6.46 2.41
CA GLY A 370 -22.07 -5.08 2.87
C GLY A 370 -23.13 -4.83 3.95
N ALA A 371 -24.01 -5.79 4.24
CA ALA A 371 -25.10 -5.59 5.20
C ALA A 371 -24.61 -5.30 6.64
N PRO A 372 -23.63 -6.04 7.20
CA PRO A 372 -23.12 -5.76 8.55
C PRO A 372 -22.52 -4.36 8.69
N ILE A 373 -21.73 -3.94 7.70
CA ILE A 373 -21.06 -2.64 7.75
C ILE A 373 -22.04 -1.47 7.49
N ALA A 374 -23.11 -1.70 6.73
CA ALA A 374 -24.22 -0.74 6.61
C ALA A 374 -24.98 -0.53 7.93
N GLN A 375 -25.17 -1.61 8.70
CA GLN A 375 -25.80 -1.54 10.01
C GLN A 375 -24.95 -0.71 10.98
N ASP A 376 -23.64 -0.93 11.00
CA ASP A 376 -22.71 -0.13 11.81
C ASP A 376 -22.78 1.35 11.43
N LEU A 377 -22.74 1.68 10.14
CA LEU A 377 -22.82 3.07 9.69
C LEU A 377 -24.12 3.74 10.15
N SER A 378 -25.25 3.03 10.10
CA SER A 378 -26.53 3.57 10.59
C SER A 378 -26.50 3.81 12.09
N ALA A 379 -25.97 2.85 12.86
CA ALA A 379 -25.83 2.96 14.32
C ALA A 379 -24.89 4.11 14.72
N LEU A 380 -23.76 4.29 14.02
CA LEU A 380 -22.84 5.41 14.21
C LEU A 380 -23.53 6.75 13.89
N GLY A 381 -24.34 6.81 12.84
CA GLY A 381 -25.16 7.97 12.51
C GLY A 381 -26.09 8.36 13.67
N ALA A 382 -26.81 7.38 14.24
CA ALA A 382 -27.68 7.60 15.39
C ALA A 382 -26.90 8.03 16.65
N ALA A 383 -25.77 7.39 16.93
CA ALA A 383 -24.91 7.69 18.08
C ALA A 383 -24.37 9.13 18.01
N GLY A 384 -23.84 9.53 16.84
CA GLY A 384 -23.32 10.88 16.62
C GLY A 384 -24.40 11.95 16.75
N LEU A 385 -25.61 11.71 16.23
CA LEU A 385 -26.72 12.68 16.36
C LEU A 385 -27.08 12.90 17.83
N ARG A 386 -27.15 11.81 18.59
CA ARG A 386 -27.47 11.87 20.02
C ARG A 386 -26.36 12.55 20.83
N ALA A 387 -25.09 12.35 20.46
CA ALA A 387 -23.97 13.09 21.04
C ALA A 387 -24.08 14.60 20.79
N LEU A 388 -24.47 15.01 19.57
CA LEU A 388 -24.72 16.43 19.27
C LEU A 388 -25.91 17.00 20.06
N ASP A 389 -26.97 16.22 20.30
CA ASP A 389 -28.11 16.67 21.12
C ASP A 389 -27.68 16.98 22.56
N TYR A 390 -26.79 16.19 23.15
CA TYR A 390 -26.19 16.48 24.46
C TYR A 390 -25.34 17.75 24.43
N LEU A 391 -24.50 17.91 23.40
CA LEU A 391 -23.67 19.10 23.22
C LEU A 391 -24.50 20.38 23.02
N ASP A 392 -25.65 20.30 22.35
CA ASP A 392 -26.54 21.44 22.13
C ASP A 392 -27.28 21.87 23.40
N ARG A 393 -27.66 20.91 24.24
CA ARG A 393 -28.32 21.17 25.53
C ARG A 393 -27.34 21.53 26.64
N GLY A 394 -26.04 21.34 26.44
CA GLY A 394 -25.04 21.47 27.51
C GLY A 394 -25.22 20.42 28.60
N GLU A 395 -25.82 19.27 28.25
CA GLU A 395 -26.14 18.19 29.18
C GLU A 395 -25.10 17.07 29.05
N ARG A 396 -24.71 16.49 30.19
CA ARG A 396 -23.88 15.29 30.19
C ARG A 396 -24.74 14.05 29.93
N PRO A 397 -24.38 13.16 28.99
CA PRO A 397 -25.05 11.89 28.82
C PRO A 397 -24.93 10.98 30.05
N PRO A 398 -25.92 10.10 30.31
CA PRO A 398 -25.80 9.06 31.33
C PRO A 398 -24.61 8.13 31.05
N ASP A 399 -23.87 7.75 32.09
CA ASP A 399 -22.72 6.83 31.95
C ASP A 399 -23.07 5.49 31.25
N PRO A 400 -24.25 4.87 31.49
CA PRO A 400 -24.65 3.66 30.74
C PRO A 400 -24.78 3.90 29.23
N TRP A 401 -25.27 5.07 28.81
CA TRP A 401 -25.35 5.39 27.38
C TRP A 401 -23.96 5.51 26.78
N LYS A 402 -23.03 6.19 27.46
CA LYS A 402 -21.64 6.32 26.99
C LYS A 402 -20.99 4.95 26.83
N ALA A 403 -21.15 4.07 27.82
CA ALA A 403 -20.61 2.71 27.78
C ALA A 403 -21.17 1.91 26.59
N GLU A 404 -22.48 2.00 26.34
CA GLU A 404 -23.13 1.38 25.19
C GLU A 404 -22.57 1.90 23.85
N GLN A 405 -22.40 3.22 23.71
CA GLN A 405 -21.86 3.78 22.46
C GLN A 405 -20.38 3.40 22.25
N LEU A 406 -19.57 3.35 23.32
CA LEU A 406 -18.18 2.91 23.20
C LEU A 406 -18.08 1.40 22.86
N ALA A 407 -19.00 0.56 23.33
CA ALA A 407 -19.08 -0.83 22.92
C ALA A 407 -19.43 -0.96 21.42
N LEU A 408 -20.36 -0.14 20.92
CA LEU A 408 -20.65 -0.03 19.49
C LEU A 408 -19.40 0.38 18.69
N ILE A 409 -18.63 1.35 19.16
CA ILE A 409 -17.38 1.79 18.53
C ILE A 409 -16.38 0.63 18.43
N VAL A 410 -16.19 -0.15 19.50
CA VAL A 410 -15.28 -1.30 19.52
C VAL A 410 -15.69 -2.36 18.48
N GLU A 411 -16.98 -2.67 18.37
CA GLU A 411 -17.47 -3.63 17.38
C GLU A 411 -17.41 -3.09 15.94
N ALA A 412 -17.69 -1.79 15.74
CA ALA A 412 -17.60 -1.14 14.45
C ALA A 412 -16.16 -1.11 13.92
N LYS A 413 -15.15 -0.98 14.81
CA LYS A 413 -13.71 -0.98 14.43
C LYS A 413 -13.25 -2.28 13.79
N LYS A 414 -13.93 -3.40 14.06
CA LYS A 414 -13.57 -4.69 13.45
C LYS A 414 -13.86 -4.65 11.95
N PRO A 415 -12.88 -5.02 11.10
CA PRO A 415 -13.10 -5.11 9.66
C PRO A 415 -14.28 -6.00 9.32
N LYS A 416 -15.06 -5.60 8.32
CA LYS A 416 -16.21 -6.37 7.82
C LYS A 416 -16.06 -6.52 6.33
N SER A 417 -15.95 -7.76 5.86
CA SER A 417 -15.76 -8.06 4.43
C SER A 417 -14.54 -7.34 3.83
N GLN A 418 -13.43 -7.32 4.58
CA GLN A 418 -12.17 -6.63 4.22
C GLN A 418 -12.31 -5.11 4.03
N LEU A 419 -13.34 -4.50 4.63
CA LEU A 419 -13.58 -3.05 4.63
C LEU A 419 -13.54 -2.48 6.05
N LEU A 420 -13.14 -1.22 6.12
CA LEU A 420 -13.10 -0.38 7.32
C LEU A 420 -14.09 0.77 7.17
N LEU A 421 -14.77 1.17 8.26
CA LEU A 421 -15.54 2.40 8.32
C LEU A 421 -14.69 3.53 8.87
N MET A 422 -14.45 4.56 8.06
CA MET A 422 -13.49 5.61 8.40
C MET A 422 -14.08 6.74 9.23
N VAL A 423 -15.40 6.73 9.45
CA VAL A 423 -16.12 7.70 10.28
C VAL A 423 -16.18 7.32 11.76
N ILE A 424 -15.68 6.15 12.14
CA ILE A 424 -15.75 5.64 13.52
C ILE A 424 -15.02 6.56 14.50
N LEU A 425 -13.76 6.92 14.24
CA LEU A 425 -12.98 7.76 15.15
C LEU A 425 -13.57 9.16 15.34
N PRO A 426 -14.01 9.87 14.27
CA PRO A 426 -14.74 11.13 14.45
C PRO A 426 -16.04 10.98 15.24
N VAL A 427 -16.83 9.91 15.05
CA VAL A 427 -18.03 9.69 15.86
C VAL A 427 -17.67 9.41 17.32
N GLN A 428 -16.60 8.66 17.59
CA GLN A 428 -16.08 8.42 18.95
C GLN A 428 -15.75 9.76 19.64
N LYS A 429 -15.02 10.65 18.96
CA LYS A 429 -14.68 11.99 19.47
C LYS A 429 -15.91 12.81 19.84
N LEU A 430 -16.98 12.76 19.03
CA LEU A 430 -18.25 13.44 19.37
C LEU A 430 -18.88 12.87 20.64
N ILE A 431 -18.90 11.54 20.79
CA ILE A 431 -19.42 10.87 21.98
C ILE A 431 -18.61 11.28 23.23
N GLU A 432 -17.29 11.26 23.17
CA GLU A 432 -16.43 11.61 24.30
C GLU A 432 -16.51 13.10 24.65
N ALA A 433 -16.52 13.99 23.65
CA ALA A 433 -16.71 15.42 23.86
C ALA A 433 -18.05 15.71 24.53
N SER A 434 -19.14 15.03 24.13
CA SER A 434 -20.44 15.17 24.78
C SER A 434 -20.44 14.73 26.25
N ALA A 435 -19.55 13.81 26.62
CA ALA A 435 -19.44 13.26 27.96
C ALA A 435 -18.40 13.96 28.86
N GLY A 436 -17.69 14.97 28.35
CA GLY A 436 -16.56 15.60 29.04
C GLY A 436 -15.39 14.63 29.29
N GLY A 437 -15.21 13.62 28.43
CA GLY A 437 -14.12 12.65 28.52
C GLY A 437 -12.84 13.11 27.82
N GLU A 438 -11.73 12.42 28.07
CA GLU A 438 -10.50 12.57 27.29
C GLU A 438 -10.75 12.21 25.82
N LEU A 439 -10.14 12.99 24.93
CA LEU A 439 -10.26 12.81 23.49
C LEU A 439 -9.24 11.79 22.98
N PRO A 440 -9.61 10.89 22.06
CA PRO A 440 -8.71 9.91 21.48
C PRO A 440 -7.71 10.63 20.58
N SER A 441 -6.46 10.16 20.65
CA SER A 441 -5.37 10.69 19.82
C SER A 441 -5.68 10.58 18.33
N SER A 442 -5.23 11.55 17.55
CA SER A 442 -5.43 11.64 16.09
C SER A 442 -4.62 10.64 15.27
N SER A 443 -3.87 9.74 15.91
CA SER A 443 -3.05 8.72 15.26
C SER A 443 -3.83 7.42 15.13
N ASN A 444 -4.48 7.23 13.98
CA ASN A 444 -4.69 5.95 13.29
C ASN A 444 -5.35 6.21 11.93
#